data_AF-A0A6L7QHV1-F1
#
_entry.id   AF-A0A6L7QHV1-F1
#
_cell.length_a   1.000
_cell.length_b   1.000
_cell.length_c   1.000
_cell.angle_alpha   90.00
_cell.angle_beta   90.00
_cell.angle_gamma   90.00
#
_symmetry.space_group_name_H-M   'P 1'
#
loop_
_entity.id
_entity.type
_entity.pdbx_description
1 polymer ?
#
loop_
_entity_poly.entity_id
_entity_poly.type
_entity_poly.pdbx_seq_one_letter_code
_entity_poly.pdbx_strand_id
1 'polypeptide(L)'
;MNHLDEFYQLAEGFLQKYIDQGKVRITTTTKEITEEHIGSYDVKSLEVQIGTIKVRFDPIGTRILGAKGRVDMHGPHGTVKFVLVPKTASSPTIRVVIRDSSSETKDEPEPIAEEWAWKRRTPPPNIKYIELEEESFLSAIMEVANA
;
A
#
# COMPACT_ATOMS: atom_id res chain seq x y z
N MET A 1 15.44 -3.93 -6.00
CA MET A 1 14.92 -2.76 -5.27
C MET A 1 13.82 -3.24 -4.34
N ASN A 2 13.89 -2.88 -3.06
CA ASN A 2 12.86 -3.23 -2.07
C ASN A 2 11.77 -2.16 -2.11
N HIS A 3 10.68 -2.43 -2.82
CA HIS A 3 9.60 -1.45 -3.00
C HIS A 3 8.96 -0.98 -1.68
N LEU A 4 9.04 -1.79 -0.61
CA LEU A 4 8.54 -1.38 0.69
C LEU A 4 9.42 -0.26 1.31
N ASP A 5 10.74 -0.35 1.14
CA ASP A 5 11.64 0.70 1.61
C ASP A 5 11.42 2.01 0.84
N GLU A 6 11.15 1.92 -0.48
CA GLU A 6 10.77 3.08 -1.30
C GLU A 6 9.49 3.75 -0.79
N PHE A 7 8.48 2.96 -0.40
CA PHE A 7 7.25 3.49 0.21
C PHE A 7 7.55 4.25 1.51
N TYR A 8 8.41 3.68 2.37
CA TYR A 8 8.78 4.34 3.63
C TYR A 8 9.60 5.60 3.43
N GLN A 9 10.51 5.62 2.46
CA GLN A 9 11.25 6.84 2.10
C GLN A 9 10.31 7.96 1.63
N LEU A 10 9.29 7.63 0.82
CA LEU A 10 8.26 8.60 0.42
C LEU A 10 7.47 9.11 1.63
N ALA A 11 6.98 8.20 2.48
CA ALA A 11 6.21 8.55 3.67
C ALA A 11 7.00 9.42 4.65
N GLU A 12 8.26 9.09 4.92
CA GLU A 12 9.17 9.89 5.76
C GLU A 12 9.45 11.25 5.11
N GLY A 13 9.71 11.29 3.80
CA GLY A 13 9.92 12.52 3.05
C GLY A 13 8.74 13.49 3.14
N PHE A 14 7.52 12.99 2.97
CA PHE A 14 6.30 13.80 3.11
C PHE A 14 6.07 14.29 4.54
N LEU A 15 6.63 13.61 5.54
CA LEU A 15 6.50 13.98 6.95
C LEU A 15 7.70 14.78 7.48
N GLN A 16 8.78 14.90 6.70
CA GLN A 16 10.07 15.43 7.17
C GLN A 16 9.94 16.78 7.87
N LYS A 17 9.22 17.72 7.27
CA LYS A 17 8.95 19.05 7.84
C LYS A 17 8.32 18.98 9.24
N TYR A 18 7.45 18.01 9.48
CA TYR A 18 6.75 17.84 10.76
C TYR A 18 7.60 17.08 11.79
N ILE A 19 8.47 16.18 11.32
CA ILE A 19 9.48 15.50 12.13
C ILE A 19 10.49 16.52 12.65
N ASP A 20 11.01 17.39 11.77
CA ASP A 20 11.98 18.43 12.12
C ASP A 20 11.43 19.43 13.15
N GLN A 21 10.12 19.67 13.13
CA GLN A 21 9.41 20.51 14.09
C GLN A 21 9.08 19.79 15.41
N GLY A 22 9.42 18.51 15.55
CA GLY A 22 9.07 17.69 16.72
C GLY A 22 7.58 17.41 16.87
N LYS A 23 6.77 17.64 15.82
CA LYS A 23 5.32 17.40 15.82
C LYS A 23 4.95 15.96 15.50
N VAL A 24 5.84 15.28 14.80
CA VAL A 24 5.67 13.90 14.37
C VAL A 24 6.84 13.08 14.87
N ARG A 25 6.54 11.91 15.42
CA ARG A 25 7.53 10.89 15.75
C ARG A 25 7.26 9.64 14.94
N ILE A 26 8.30 9.10 14.33
CA ILE A 26 8.24 7.83 13.60
C ILE A 26 8.97 6.76 14.40
N THR A 27 8.36 5.59 14.50
CA THR A 27 8.98 4.38 15.04
C THR A 27 8.76 3.21 14.08
N THR A 28 9.61 2.20 14.18
CA THR A 28 9.56 1.02 13.33
C THR A 28 9.56 -0.23 14.21
N THR A 29 8.73 -1.20 13.84
CA THR A 29 8.65 -2.51 14.49
C THR A 29 8.75 -3.59 13.43
N THR A 30 9.48 -4.67 13.71
CA THR A 30 9.52 -5.84 12.81
C THR A 30 8.31 -6.74 13.05
N LYS A 31 7.74 -7.29 11.98
CA LYS A 31 6.74 -8.35 12.03
C LYS A 31 7.02 -9.40 10.95
N GLU A 32 6.54 -10.61 11.17
CA GLU A 32 6.62 -11.69 10.20
C GLU A 32 5.36 -11.71 9.31
N ILE A 33 5.54 -11.93 8.00
CA ILE A 33 4.47 -12.23 7.05
C ILE A 33 4.71 -13.63 6.50
N THR A 34 3.65 -14.44 6.41
CA THR A 34 3.70 -15.77 5.79
C THR A 34 2.78 -15.79 4.57
N GLU A 35 3.34 -16.04 3.39
CA GLU A 35 2.61 -16.19 2.12
C GLU A 35 2.75 -17.63 1.59
N GLU A 36 1.65 -18.26 1.17
CA GLU A 36 1.59 -19.68 0.77
C GLU A 36 2.66 -20.09 -0.26
N HIS A 37 2.95 -19.20 -1.23
CA HIS A 37 3.83 -19.50 -2.36
C HIS A 37 5.26 -18.94 -2.19
N ILE A 38 5.57 -18.28 -1.07
CA ILE A 38 6.86 -17.60 -0.83
C ILE A 38 7.50 -18.09 0.48
N GLY A 39 6.69 -18.39 1.50
CA GLY A 39 7.13 -18.73 2.85
C GLY A 39 7.01 -17.55 3.82
N SER A 40 7.70 -17.67 4.96
CA SER A 40 7.71 -16.66 6.02
C SER A 40 8.91 -15.71 5.88
N TYR A 41 8.68 -14.42 6.07
CA TYR A 41 9.72 -13.40 6.00
C TYR A 41 9.40 -12.21 6.90
N ASP A 42 10.45 -11.56 7.40
CA ASP A 42 10.33 -10.39 8.24
C ASP A 42 10.19 -9.10 7.42
N VAL A 43 9.29 -8.23 7.86
CA VAL A 43 9.12 -6.89 7.31
C VAL A 43 9.05 -5.86 8.43
N LYS A 44 9.44 -4.62 8.09
CA LYS A 44 9.22 -3.46 8.95
C LYS A 44 7.77 -3.01 8.82
N SER A 45 7.16 -2.64 9.94
CA SER A 45 5.94 -1.84 10.03
C SER A 45 6.30 -0.50 10.66
N LEU A 46 5.71 0.57 10.15
CA LEU A 46 6.02 1.94 10.55
C LEU A 46 4.85 2.49 11.38
N GLU A 47 5.11 3.08 12.54
CA GLU A 47 4.14 3.81 13.36
C GLU A 47 4.49 5.30 13.36
N VAL A 48 3.51 6.13 13.02
CA VAL A 48 3.58 7.59 13.05
C VAL A 48 2.73 8.08 14.21
N GLN A 49 3.35 8.80 15.13
CA GLN A 49 2.68 9.46 16.23
C GLN A 49 2.56 10.97 15.95
N ILE A 50 1.33 11.48 15.98
CA ILE A 50 0.97 12.89 15.75
C ILE A 50 0.23 13.38 17.00
N GLY A 51 0.94 14.06 17.91
CA GLY A 51 0.40 14.36 19.24
C GLY A 51 0.01 13.08 19.98
N THR A 52 -1.28 12.91 20.27
CA THR A 52 -1.85 11.70 20.92
C THR A 52 -2.36 10.66 19.92
N ILE A 53 -2.46 11.00 18.64
CA ILE A 53 -2.95 10.11 17.59
C ILE A 53 -1.82 9.22 17.11
N LYS A 54 -2.14 7.95 16.86
CA LYS A 54 -1.23 6.96 16.29
C LYS A 54 -1.79 6.45 14.97
N VAL A 55 -0.94 6.42 13.97
CA VAL A 55 -1.22 5.86 12.64
C VAL A 55 -0.19 4.79 12.35
N ARG A 56 -0.62 3.58 11.97
CA ARG A 56 0.27 2.43 11.69
C ARG A 56 0.19 2.03 10.23
N PHE A 57 1.34 1.94 9.59
CA PHE A 57 1.54 1.41 8.25
C PHE A 57 1.89 -0.07 8.33
N ASP A 58 0.97 -0.90 7.90
CA ASP A 58 1.04 -2.35 8.00
C ASP A 58 1.18 -2.99 6.61
N PRO A 59 2.37 -3.49 6.23
CA PRO A 59 2.54 -4.23 4.99
C PRO A 59 1.76 -5.54 5.05
N ILE A 60 1.03 -5.88 4.00
CA ILE A 60 0.17 -7.07 4.00
C ILE A 60 0.78 -8.24 3.23
N GLY A 61 1.56 -7.98 2.19
CA GLY A 61 2.17 -9.04 1.37
C GLY A 61 2.59 -8.54 -0.01
N THR A 62 3.23 -9.43 -0.77
CA THR A 62 3.80 -9.14 -2.11
C THR A 62 2.99 -9.73 -3.26
N ARG A 63 2.10 -10.69 -3.02
CA ARG A 63 1.25 -11.30 -4.07
C ARG A 63 -0.23 -11.08 -3.80
N ILE A 64 -0.68 -9.85 -4.03
CA ILE A 64 -2.08 -9.45 -3.87
C ILE A 64 -2.73 -9.41 -5.27
N LEU A 65 -3.98 -9.87 -5.40
CA LEU A 65 -4.72 -9.84 -6.68
C LEU A 65 -4.64 -8.46 -7.36
N GLY A 66 -3.93 -8.38 -8.50
CA GLY A 66 -3.75 -7.17 -9.29
C GLY A 66 -2.74 -6.14 -8.74
N ALA A 67 -1.93 -6.49 -7.73
CA ALA A 67 -0.89 -5.60 -7.17
C ALA A 67 0.33 -6.39 -6.66
N LYS A 68 1.53 -5.82 -6.84
CA LYS A 68 2.81 -6.41 -6.39
C LYS A 68 3.13 -6.13 -4.91
N GLY A 69 2.23 -5.42 -4.23
CA GLY A 69 2.42 -5.04 -2.83
C GLY A 69 1.23 -4.28 -2.29
N ARG A 70 1.00 -4.38 -0.98
CA ARG A 70 -0.01 -3.59 -0.28
C ARG A 70 0.47 -3.17 1.10
N VAL A 71 0.26 -1.90 1.43
CA VAL A 71 0.42 -1.35 2.78
C VAL A 71 -0.91 -0.76 3.20
N ASP A 72 -1.46 -1.25 4.32
CA ASP A 72 -2.67 -0.72 4.92
C ASP A 72 -2.26 0.28 6.02
N MET A 73 -2.80 1.49 5.97
CA MET A 73 -2.59 2.52 6.98
C MET A 73 -3.79 2.59 7.90
N HIS A 74 -3.59 2.21 9.15
CA HIS A 74 -4.62 2.16 10.18
C HIS A 74 -4.51 3.39 11.09
N GLY A 75 -5.63 4.05 11.35
CA GLY A 75 -5.76 5.07 12.38
C GLY A 75 -7.05 4.89 13.18
N PRO A 76 -7.32 5.75 14.17
CA PRO A 76 -8.50 5.63 15.03
C PRO A 76 -9.83 5.63 14.28
N HIS A 77 -9.89 6.24 13.09
CA HIS A 77 -11.14 6.45 12.35
C HIS A 77 -11.28 5.61 11.08
N GLY A 78 -10.32 4.73 10.78
CA GLY A 78 -10.45 3.86 9.64
C GLY A 78 -9.15 3.31 9.11
N THR A 79 -9.18 2.92 7.84
CA THR A 79 -8.02 2.36 7.15
C THR A 79 -7.98 2.83 5.72
N VAL A 80 -6.88 3.44 5.33
CA VAL A 80 -6.57 3.76 3.92
C VAL A 80 -5.61 2.70 3.40
N LYS A 81 -5.74 2.33 2.12
CA LYS A 81 -4.92 1.28 1.51
C LYS A 81 -4.03 1.86 0.42
N PHE A 82 -2.76 1.47 0.43
CA PHE A 82 -1.80 1.78 -0.62
C PHE A 82 -1.44 0.49 -1.35
N VAL A 83 -1.35 0.56 -2.68
CA VAL A 83 -1.07 -0.60 -3.53
C VAL A 83 0.08 -0.29 -4.48
N LEU A 84 0.96 -1.27 -4.68
CA LEU A 84 2.02 -1.23 -5.68
C LEU A 84 1.49 -1.81 -6.98
N VAL A 85 1.26 -0.95 -7.96
CA VAL A 85 0.60 -1.29 -9.24
C VAL A 85 1.42 -0.75 -10.41
N PRO A 86 1.18 -1.20 -11.66
CA PRO A 86 1.80 -0.59 -12.82
C PRO A 86 1.57 0.92 -12.82
N LYS A 87 2.58 1.72 -13.15
CA LYS A 87 2.47 3.19 -13.13
C LYS A 87 1.33 3.73 -13.99
N THR A 88 0.98 3.02 -15.06
CA THR A 88 -0.15 3.37 -15.96
C THR A 88 -1.53 2.95 -15.43
N ALA A 89 -1.60 2.16 -14.36
CA ALA A 89 -2.85 1.68 -13.81
C ALA A 89 -3.61 2.79 -13.06
N SER A 90 -4.88 2.98 -13.39
CA SER A 90 -5.78 3.96 -12.75
C SER A 90 -6.92 3.32 -11.95
N SER A 91 -7.17 2.02 -12.13
CA SER A 91 -8.19 1.25 -11.43
C SER A 91 -7.85 -0.26 -11.47
N PRO A 92 -8.48 -1.09 -10.62
CA PRO A 92 -8.31 -2.53 -10.67
C PRO A 92 -8.82 -3.09 -12.00
N THR A 93 -8.00 -3.87 -12.71
CA THR A 93 -8.45 -4.65 -13.86
C THR A 93 -8.96 -6.01 -13.37
N ILE A 94 -10.28 -6.22 -13.42
CA ILE A 94 -10.89 -7.51 -13.07
C ILE A 94 -11.04 -8.32 -14.36
N ARG A 95 -10.24 -9.37 -14.53
CA ARG A 95 -10.46 -10.37 -15.59
C ARG A 95 -11.34 -11.47 -15.03
N VAL A 96 -12.59 -11.55 -15.49
CA VAL A 96 -13.50 -12.66 -15.17
C VAL A 96 -13.24 -13.79 -16.17
N VAL A 97 -12.61 -14.87 -15.73
CA VAL A 97 -12.42 -16.08 -16.54
C VAL A 97 -13.58 -17.03 -16.23
N ILE A 98 -14.52 -17.17 -17.17
CA ILE A 98 -15.57 -18.18 -17.08
C ILE A 98 -14.93 -19.52 -17.49
N ARG A 99 -14.78 -20.43 -16.53
CA ARG A 99 -14.25 -21.78 -16.78
C ARG A 99 -15.39 -22.67 -17.28
N ASP A 100 -15.32 -23.06 -18.55
CA ASP A 100 -16.01 -24.24 -19.05
C ASP A 100 -15.07 -25.46 -18.96
N SER A 101 -15.63 -26.62 -18.69
CA SER A 101 -14.93 -27.86 -18.28
C SER A 101 -13.96 -28.47 -19.31
N SER A 102 -13.75 -27.83 -20.47
CA SER A 102 -12.92 -28.31 -21.58
C SER A 102 -11.77 -27.39 -21.98
N SER A 103 -11.47 -26.33 -21.23
CA SER A 103 -10.49 -25.32 -21.65
C SER A 103 -9.27 -25.31 -20.73
N GLU A 104 -8.16 -25.90 -21.19
CA GLU A 104 -6.83 -25.70 -20.58
C GLU A 104 -6.53 -24.19 -20.60
N THR A 105 -6.47 -23.59 -19.41
CA THR A 105 -6.16 -22.17 -19.27
C THR A 105 -4.65 -22.02 -19.46
N LYS A 106 -4.22 -21.55 -20.63
CA LYS A 106 -2.89 -20.96 -20.75
C LYS A 106 -2.94 -19.69 -19.90
N ASP A 107 -2.22 -19.67 -18.78
CA ASP A 107 -1.94 -18.44 -18.05
C ASP A 107 -1.27 -17.47 -19.04
N GLU A 108 -2.06 -16.56 -19.60
CA GLU A 108 -1.48 -15.42 -20.32
C GLU A 108 -0.63 -14.67 -19.30
N PRO A 109 0.66 -14.43 -19.59
CA PRO A 109 1.53 -13.73 -18.66
C PRO A 109 0.90 -12.37 -18.34
N GLU A 110 0.83 -12.05 -17.05
CA GLU A 110 0.49 -10.69 -16.62
C GLU A 110 1.36 -9.72 -17.43
N PRO A 111 0.79 -8.63 -17.99
CA PRO A 111 1.57 -7.68 -18.75
C PRO A 111 2.74 -7.23 -17.88
N ILE A 112 3.96 -7.46 -18.38
CA ILE A 112 5.19 -7.11 -17.67
C ILE A 112 5.19 -5.59 -17.57
N ALA A 113 4.79 -5.06 -16.43
CA ALA A 113 4.88 -3.64 -16.16
C ALA A 113 6.35 -3.28 -16.03
N GLU A 114 6.84 -2.47 -16.97
CA GLU A 114 8.21 -1.96 -16.98
C GLU A 114 8.49 -1.05 -15.78
N GLU A 115 7.45 -0.34 -15.28
CA GLU A 115 7.53 0.54 -14.11
C GLU A 115 6.38 0.31 -13.12
N TRP A 116 6.72 0.14 -11.85
CA TRP A 116 5.79 -0.01 -10.73
C TRP A 116 5.76 1.26 -9.89
N ALA A 117 4.59 1.66 -9.39
CA ALA A 117 4.41 2.83 -8.55
C ALA A 117 3.44 2.54 -7.39
N TRP A 118 3.72 3.12 -6.24
CA TRP A 118 2.78 3.13 -5.12
C TRP A 118 1.67 4.13 -5.37
N LYS A 119 0.42 3.68 -5.17
CA LYS A 119 -0.78 4.51 -5.34
C LYS A 119 -1.72 4.35 -4.16
N ARG A 120 -2.42 5.43 -3.79
CA ARG A 120 -3.52 5.38 -2.84
C ARG A 120 -4.75 4.78 -3.52
N ARG A 121 -5.37 3.80 -2.87
CA ARG A 121 -6.59 3.14 -3.35
C ARG A 121 -7.82 3.78 -2.69
N THR A 122 -8.80 4.19 -3.49
CA THR A 122 -10.10 4.64 -2.94
C THR A 122 -10.98 3.47 -2.51
N PRO A 123 -11.88 3.67 -1.54
CA PRO A 123 -12.82 2.63 -1.11
C PRO A 123 -13.83 2.26 -2.23
N PRO A 124 -14.43 1.06 -2.16
CA PRO A 124 -15.51 0.65 -3.06
C PRO A 124 -16.76 1.55 -2.91
N PRO A 125 -17.66 1.59 -3.90
CA PRO A 125 -17.71 0.77 -5.12
C PRO A 125 -16.80 1.26 -6.25
N ASN A 126 -16.40 2.54 -6.25
CA ASN A 126 -15.62 3.16 -7.33
C ASN A 126 -14.12 3.19 -6.98
N ILE A 127 -13.49 2.01 -7.03
CA ILE A 127 -12.06 1.88 -6.72
C ILE A 127 -11.23 2.53 -7.83
N LYS A 128 -10.43 3.51 -7.43
CA LYS A 128 -9.44 4.22 -8.25
C LYS A 128 -8.08 4.17 -7.57
N TYR A 129 -7.04 4.31 -8.37
CA TYR A 129 -5.66 4.49 -7.92
C TYR A 129 -5.25 5.94 -8.14
N ILE A 130 -4.97 6.62 -7.04
CA ILE A 130 -4.51 8.01 -7.00
C ILE A 130 -3.00 7.99 -6.79
N GLU A 131 -2.26 8.83 -7.51
CA GLU A 131 -0.81 8.94 -7.35
C GLU A 131 -0.44 9.24 -5.89
N LEU A 132 0.66 8.64 -5.43
CA LEU A 132 1.16 8.85 -4.08
C LEU A 132 2.08 10.08 -4.03
N GLU A 133 1.47 11.23 -3.84
CA GLU A 133 2.13 12.53 -3.63
C GLU A 133 1.85 13.06 -2.22
N GLU A 134 2.62 14.07 -1.79
CA GLU A 134 2.52 14.66 -0.44
C GLU A 134 1.08 15.02 -0.06
N GLU A 135 0.35 15.75 -0.91
CA GLU A 135 -1.03 16.14 -0.63
C GLU A 135 -1.96 14.93 -0.46
N SER A 136 -1.85 13.94 -1.35
CA SER A 136 -2.66 12.72 -1.31
C SER A 136 -2.39 11.89 -0.05
N PHE A 137 -1.14 11.91 0.41
CA PHE A 137 -0.66 11.18 1.59
C PHE A 137 -1.08 11.87 2.89
N LEU A 138 -0.89 13.19 2.99
CA LEU A 138 -1.35 13.96 4.14
C LEU A 138 -2.88 13.90 4.27
N SER A 139 -3.61 13.98 3.15
CA SER A 139 -5.05 13.75 3.12
C SER A 139 -5.42 12.38 3.69
N ALA A 140 -4.67 11.33 3.34
CA ALA A 140 -4.92 9.98 3.84
C ALA A 140 -4.67 9.87 5.35
N ILE A 141 -3.63 10.51 5.87
CA ILE A 141 -3.37 10.56 7.31
C ILE A 141 -4.54 11.24 8.02
N MET A 142 -4.99 12.39 7.51
CA MET A 142 -6.11 13.11 8.09
C MET A 142 -7.40 12.27 8.09
N GLU A 143 -7.67 11.52 7.01
CA GLU A 143 -8.83 10.62 6.89
C GLU A 143 -8.86 9.55 7.99
N VAL A 144 -7.70 8.99 8.37
CA VAL A 144 -7.65 7.96 9.42
C VAL A 144 -7.46 8.56 10.83
N ALA A 145 -6.98 9.80 10.93
CA ALA A 145 -6.65 10.48 12.17
C ALA A 145 -7.79 11.34 12.75
N ASN A 146 -8.67 11.89 11.91
CA ASN A 146 -9.79 12.73 12.33
C ASN A 146 -11.12 12.15 11.80
N ALA A 147 -12.12 12.01 12.67
CA ALA A 147 -13.54 11.90 12.27
C ALA A 147 -14.23 13.26 12.25
#